data_AF-A0A2G5HHE3-F1
#
_entry.id   AF-A0A2G5HHE3-F1
#
_cell.length_a   1.000
_cell.length_b   1.000
_cell.length_c   1.000
_cell.angle_alpha   90.00
_cell.angle_beta   90.00
_cell.angle_gamma   90.00
#
_symmetry.space_group_name_H-M   'P 1'
#
loop_
_entity.id
_entity.type
_entity.pdbx_description
1 polymer ?
#
loop_
_entity_poly.entity_id
_entity_poly.type
_entity_poly.pdbx_seq_one_letter_code
_entity_poly.pdbx_strand_id
1 'polypeptide(L)'
;MGCALSSSKTAVHSTPPGPSELLSNPRELYYVQRPKNRKLDTPLGAIYRIYWAIVMDDTIVMRNEIEYFWTRKEDSWVLSNIPRPSDQDLERFAVISAIPFALAAAFNRLIDLGLPRDSAKGILTSEELEALAKRPKVHEKVPQWAEEAQPLESPLYLPTEGLGVPQTTEDADPFLLRKNVWVHKLHIYFT
;
A
#
# COMPACT_ATOMS: atom_id res chain seq x y z
N MET A 1 -19.86 48.65 11.75
CA MET A 1 -18.60 47.87 11.79
C MET A 1 -18.96 46.42 12.02
N GLY A 2 -18.48 45.50 11.19
CA GLY A 2 -18.80 44.08 11.30
C GLY A 2 -17.82 43.27 10.46
N CYS A 3 -16.66 42.95 11.03
CA CYS A 3 -15.63 42.17 10.35
C CYS A 3 -15.90 40.69 10.65
N ALA A 4 -16.66 40.03 9.77
CA ALA A 4 -16.90 38.60 9.87
C ALA A 4 -15.66 37.84 9.38
N LEU A 5 -14.94 37.21 10.31
CA LEU A 5 -13.82 36.32 10.00
C LEU A 5 -14.33 35.12 9.19
N SER A 6 -13.90 35.02 7.93
CA SER A 6 -14.04 33.79 7.15
C SER A 6 -12.77 33.52 6.35
N SER A 7 -12.00 32.55 6.81
CA SER A 7 -11.28 31.65 5.91
C SER A 7 -11.25 30.27 6.56
N SER A 8 -11.81 29.30 5.86
CA SER A 8 -12.10 27.95 6.36
C SER A 8 -10.83 27.15 6.60
N LYS A 9 -10.71 26.56 7.80
CA LYS A 9 -9.77 25.45 8.04
C LYS A 9 -10.26 24.19 7.32
N THR A 10 -9.91 24.03 6.05
CA THR A 10 -9.91 22.73 5.38
C THR A 10 -8.56 22.08 5.59
N ALA A 11 -8.50 21.03 6.42
CA ALA A 11 -7.34 20.15 6.46
C ALA A 11 -7.34 19.32 5.16
N VAL A 12 -6.72 19.87 4.11
CA VAL A 12 -6.58 19.18 2.83
C VAL A 12 -5.75 17.92 3.07
N HIS A 13 -6.38 16.76 2.94
CA HIS A 13 -5.66 15.51 2.77
C HIS A 13 -5.02 15.57 1.39
N SER A 14 -3.79 16.06 1.31
CA SER A 14 -3.01 16.09 0.08
C SER A 14 -2.71 14.66 -0.34
N THR A 15 -3.42 14.16 -1.36
CA THR A 15 -3.00 13.00 -2.14
C THR A 15 -1.52 13.19 -2.51
N PRO A 16 -0.64 12.20 -2.28
CA PRO A 16 0.77 12.33 -2.66
C PRO A 16 0.89 12.51 -4.19
N PRO A 17 1.87 13.27 -4.69
CA PRO A 17 2.07 13.48 -6.12
C PRO A 17 2.31 12.22 -6.94
N GLY A 18 2.30 12.37 -8.27
CA GLY A 18 2.55 11.29 -9.23
C GLY A 18 4.01 10.84 -9.25
N PRO A 19 4.31 9.58 -9.59
CA PRO A 19 5.67 9.05 -9.59
C PRO A 19 6.67 9.93 -10.36
N SER A 20 6.32 10.39 -11.55
CA SER A 20 7.14 11.33 -12.32
C SER A 20 7.45 12.65 -11.60
N GLU A 21 6.53 13.21 -10.81
CA GLU A 21 6.81 14.40 -9.99
C GLU A 21 7.77 14.05 -8.83
N LEU A 22 7.55 12.92 -8.17
CA LEU A 22 8.36 12.48 -7.02
C LEU A 22 9.80 12.17 -7.39
N LEU A 23 9.99 11.50 -8.53
CA LEU A 23 11.30 11.18 -9.08
C LEU A 23 12.04 12.41 -9.64
N SER A 24 11.36 13.54 -9.84
CA SER A 24 12.01 14.79 -10.28
C SER A 24 12.87 15.45 -9.19
N ASN A 25 12.52 15.28 -7.91
CA ASN A 25 13.26 15.82 -6.76
C ASN A 25 13.06 14.96 -5.48
N PRO A 26 13.51 13.69 -5.49
CA PRO A 26 13.12 12.73 -4.46
C PRO A 26 13.59 13.12 -3.05
N ARG A 27 14.77 13.73 -2.92
CA ARG A 27 15.33 14.11 -1.60
C ARG A 27 14.53 15.20 -0.89
N GLU A 28 14.09 16.23 -1.61
CA GLU A 28 13.27 17.30 -1.03
C GLU A 28 11.85 16.81 -0.74
N LEU A 29 11.26 16.11 -1.72
CA LEU A 29 9.89 15.64 -1.66
C LEU A 29 9.70 14.56 -0.58
N TYR A 30 10.71 13.74 -0.28
CA TYR A 30 10.70 12.73 0.80
C TYR A 30 10.21 13.30 2.13
N TYR A 31 10.75 14.45 2.55
CA TYR A 31 10.44 15.02 3.87
C TYR A 31 9.18 15.88 3.86
N VAL A 32 8.96 16.64 2.78
CA VAL A 32 7.86 17.60 2.66
C VAL A 32 6.52 16.91 2.38
N GLN A 33 6.49 16.01 1.40
CA GLN A 33 5.23 15.47 0.84
C GLN A 33 4.84 14.08 1.36
N ARG A 34 5.67 13.43 2.21
CA ARG A 34 5.31 12.14 2.84
C ARG A 34 3.96 12.23 3.58
N PRO A 35 2.95 11.40 3.25
CA PRO A 35 1.67 11.41 3.95
C PRO A 35 1.84 10.89 5.39
N LYS A 36 1.46 11.71 6.38
CA LYS A 36 1.71 11.45 7.82
C LYS A 36 0.43 11.38 8.68
N ASN A 37 -0.73 11.75 8.15
CA ASN A 37 -1.95 11.82 8.96
C ASN A 37 -2.50 10.42 9.24
N ARG A 38 -2.60 10.05 10.53
CA ARG A 38 -3.24 8.82 11.03
C ARG A 38 -4.43 9.10 11.98
N LYS A 39 -4.87 10.35 12.11
CA LYS A 39 -6.09 10.70 12.87
C LYS A 39 -7.29 10.46 11.97
N LEU A 40 -8.17 9.53 12.37
CA LEU A 40 -9.25 9.00 11.52
C LEU A 40 -8.69 8.38 10.22
N ASP A 41 -7.69 7.52 10.36
CA ASP A 41 -7.04 6.88 9.21
C ASP A 41 -7.98 5.92 8.48
N THR A 42 -7.68 5.68 7.20
CA THR A 42 -8.48 4.84 6.30
C THR A 42 -7.57 3.84 5.58
N PRO A 43 -8.09 2.69 5.11
CA PRO A 43 -7.31 1.75 4.30
C PRO A 43 -6.71 2.42 3.07
N LEU A 44 -7.43 3.34 2.43
CA LEU A 44 -6.92 4.08 1.28
C LEU A 44 -5.79 5.06 1.68
N GLY A 45 -5.89 5.69 2.85
CA GLY A 45 -4.80 6.49 3.42
C GLY A 45 -3.52 5.69 3.67
N ALA A 46 -3.65 4.43 4.14
CA ALA A 46 -2.53 3.51 4.26
C ALA A 46 -1.97 3.08 2.90
N ILE A 47 -2.81 2.81 1.91
CA ILE A 47 -2.36 2.51 0.53
C ILE A 47 -1.57 3.68 -0.06
N TYR A 48 -1.98 4.93 0.13
CA TYR A 48 -1.20 6.10 -0.30
C TYR A 48 0.18 6.19 0.39
N ARG A 49 0.32 5.68 1.61
CA ARG A 49 1.63 5.62 2.32
C ARG A 49 2.50 4.44 1.86
N ILE A 50 1.90 3.31 1.49
CA ILE A 50 2.60 2.20 0.85
C ILE A 50 3.06 2.62 -0.56
N TYR A 51 2.20 3.26 -1.34
CA TYR A 51 2.52 3.89 -2.63
C TYR A 51 3.72 4.83 -2.51
N TRP A 52 3.67 5.74 -1.52
CA TRP A 52 4.76 6.66 -1.23
C TRP A 52 6.07 5.93 -0.97
N ALA A 53 6.04 4.91 -0.13
CA ALA A 53 7.21 4.13 0.21
C ALA A 53 7.79 3.35 -0.98
N ILE A 54 6.94 2.82 -1.87
CA ILE A 54 7.39 2.13 -3.10
C ILE A 54 8.07 3.11 -4.07
N VAL A 55 7.48 4.28 -4.33
CA VAL A 55 8.06 5.25 -5.27
C VAL A 55 9.35 5.87 -4.75
N MET A 56 9.47 6.03 -3.42
CA MET A 56 10.65 6.60 -2.77
C MET A 56 11.65 5.53 -2.29
N ASP A 57 11.48 4.27 -2.71
CA ASP A 57 12.30 3.09 -2.36
C ASP A 57 12.49 2.82 -0.85
N ASP A 58 11.59 3.34 -0.01
CA ASP A 58 11.65 3.22 1.44
C ASP A 58 11.03 1.89 1.92
N THR A 59 11.80 0.80 1.76
CA THR A 59 11.40 -0.55 2.18
C THR A 59 11.00 -0.61 3.67
N ILE A 60 11.60 0.20 4.54
CA ILE A 60 11.28 0.21 5.99
C ILE A 60 9.89 0.79 6.21
N VAL A 61 9.57 1.94 5.60
CA VAL A 61 8.23 2.54 5.69
C VAL A 61 7.20 1.67 4.99
N MET A 62 7.52 1.06 3.85
CA MET A 62 6.64 0.13 3.15
C MET A 62 6.23 -1.02 4.07
N ARG A 63 7.19 -1.72 4.68
CA ARG A 63 6.90 -2.85 5.60
C ARG A 63 6.11 -2.40 6.82
N ASN A 64 6.46 -1.27 7.42
CA ASN A 64 5.74 -0.71 8.57
C ASN A 64 4.29 -0.34 8.24
N GLU A 65 4.00 0.14 7.02
CA GLU A 65 2.63 0.46 6.59
C GLU A 65 1.85 -0.79 6.18
N ILE A 66 2.50 -1.83 5.65
CA ILE A 66 1.90 -3.16 5.41
C ILE A 66 1.53 -3.83 6.75
N GLU A 67 2.41 -3.76 7.77
CA GLU A 67 2.13 -4.24 9.13
C GLU A 67 1.02 -3.42 9.81
N TYR A 68 1.02 -2.10 9.62
CA TYR A 68 -0.04 -1.23 10.12
C TYR A 68 -1.39 -1.43 9.40
N PHE A 69 -1.38 -1.87 8.14
CA PHE A 69 -2.59 -2.27 7.42
C PHE A 69 -3.10 -3.62 7.94
N TRP A 70 -2.18 -4.58 8.17
CA TRP A 70 -2.41 -5.66 9.13
C TRP A 70 -2.67 -5.07 10.54
N THR A 71 -2.95 -5.87 11.56
CA THR A 71 -3.41 -5.40 12.91
C THR A 71 -4.77 -4.67 12.96
N ARG A 72 -5.17 -3.90 11.92
CA ARG A 72 -6.51 -3.29 11.76
C ARG A 72 -7.58 -4.37 11.66
N LYS A 73 -8.76 -4.17 12.26
CA LYS A 73 -9.79 -5.21 12.42
C LYS A 73 -11.19 -4.75 12.06
N GLU A 74 -11.35 -3.47 11.73
CA GLU A 74 -12.60 -2.87 11.32
C GLU A 74 -12.93 -3.30 9.88
N ASP A 75 -14.18 -3.64 9.57
CA ASP A 75 -14.60 -4.22 8.27
C ASP A 75 -14.21 -3.38 7.04
N SER A 76 -13.98 -2.08 7.22
CA SER A 76 -13.46 -1.20 6.17
C SER A 76 -12.04 -1.54 5.73
N TRP A 77 -11.25 -2.24 6.55
CA TRP A 77 -9.86 -2.64 6.28
C TRP A 77 -9.72 -4.06 5.71
N VAL A 78 -10.83 -4.73 5.41
CA VAL A 78 -10.83 -5.94 4.56
C VAL A 78 -10.48 -5.51 3.13
N LEU A 79 -9.58 -6.22 2.44
CA LEU A 79 -9.04 -5.76 1.15
C LEU A 79 -10.12 -5.56 0.09
N SER A 80 -11.15 -6.41 0.06
CA SER A 80 -12.26 -6.31 -0.91
C SER A 80 -13.14 -5.08 -0.69
N ASN A 81 -13.10 -4.48 0.50
CA ASN A 81 -13.98 -3.37 0.91
C ASN A 81 -13.32 -1.99 0.72
N ILE A 82 -12.06 -1.96 0.26
CA ILE A 82 -11.34 -0.70 -0.01
C ILE A 82 -12.06 0.05 -1.15
N PRO A 83 -12.50 1.29 -0.94
CA PRO A 83 -13.15 2.07 -2.00
C PRO A 83 -12.16 2.43 -3.11
N ARG A 84 -12.65 2.47 -4.36
CA ARG A 84 -11.85 2.95 -5.49
C ARG A 84 -11.42 4.40 -5.23
N PRO A 85 -10.12 4.75 -5.35
CA PRO A 85 -9.70 6.14 -5.24
C PRO A 85 -10.26 6.99 -6.38
N SER A 86 -10.64 8.23 -6.07
CA SER A 86 -10.93 9.27 -7.06
C SER A 86 -9.62 9.88 -7.58
N ASP A 87 -8.73 9.04 -8.10
CA ASP A 87 -7.44 9.47 -8.63
C ASP A 87 -7.52 9.82 -10.12
N GLN A 88 -6.87 10.91 -10.52
CA GLN A 88 -6.78 11.38 -11.90
C GLN A 88 -5.41 11.12 -12.53
N ASP A 89 -4.43 10.73 -11.72
CA ASP A 89 -3.05 10.46 -12.14
C ASP A 89 -2.91 8.98 -12.46
N LEU A 90 -2.66 8.67 -13.73
CA LEU A 90 -2.63 7.30 -14.22
C LEU A 90 -1.45 6.51 -13.64
N GLU A 91 -0.27 7.13 -13.52
CA GLU A 91 0.92 6.50 -12.95
C GLU A 91 0.71 6.14 -11.48
N ARG A 92 0.22 7.09 -10.68
CA ARG A 92 -0.12 6.85 -9.27
C ARG A 92 -1.21 5.80 -9.12
N PHE A 93 -2.27 5.88 -9.93
CA PHE A 93 -3.35 4.90 -9.91
C PHE A 93 -2.87 3.49 -10.29
N ALA A 94 -1.95 3.35 -11.25
CA ALA A 94 -1.36 2.08 -11.63
C ALA A 94 -0.64 1.42 -10.44
N VAL A 95 0.27 2.14 -9.77
CA VAL A 95 0.96 1.64 -8.56
C VAL A 95 -0.05 1.31 -7.46
N ILE A 96 -1.01 2.19 -7.20
CA ILE A 96 -2.06 2.00 -6.17
C ILE A 96 -2.94 0.77 -6.45
N SER A 97 -3.26 0.50 -7.71
CA SER A 97 -4.05 -0.67 -8.10
C SER A 97 -3.28 -1.99 -7.99
N ALA A 98 -1.94 -1.96 -7.93
CA ALA A 98 -1.12 -3.14 -7.69
C ALA A 98 -0.99 -3.48 -6.19
N ILE A 99 -0.99 -2.48 -5.31
CA ILE A 99 -0.78 -2.65 -3.85
C ILE A 99 -1.75 -3.68 -3.22
N PRO A 100 -3.07 -3.70 -3.50
CA PRO A 100 -3.97 -4.71 -2.96
C PRO A 100 -3.61 -6.15 -3.33
N PHE A 101 -2.96 -6.41 -4.47
CA PHE A 101 -2.48 -7.75 -4.82
C PHE A 101 -1.28 -8.16 -3.96
N ALA A 102 -0.33 -7.25 -3.75
CA ALA A 102 0.80 -7.46 -2.85
C ALA A 102 0.34 -7.69 -1.40
N LEU A 103 -0.61 -6.88 -0.92
CA LEU A 103 -1.24 -7.08 0.39
C LEU A 103 -1.94 -8.44 0.49
N ALA A 104 -2.75 -8.82 -0.50
CA ALA A 104 -3.43 -10.10 -0.52
C ALA A 104 -2.44 -11.29 -0.49
N ALA A 105 -1.33 -11.21 -1.23
CA ALA A 105 -0.28 -12.23 -1.22
C ALA A 105 0.42 -12.34 0.15
N ALA A 106 0.77 -11.21 0.77
CA ALA A 106 1.38 -11.20 2.10
C ALA A 106 0.43 -11.72 3.18
N PHE A 107 -0.84 -11.29 3.16
CA PHE A 107 -1.86 -11.64 4.14
C PHE A 107 -2.32 -13.09 4.01
N ASN A 108 -2.56 -13.57 2.79
CA ASN A 108 -2.97 -14.96 2.56
C ASN A 108 -1.87 -15.95 2.94
N ARG A 109 -0.59 -15.59 2.80
CA ARG A 109 0.52 -16.38 3.34
C ARG A 109 0.46 -16.51 4.87
N LEU A 110 0.13 -15.45 5.61
CA LEU A 110 -0.06 -15.53 7.07
C LEU A 110 -1.27 -16.41 7.44
N ILE A 111 -2.40 -16.21 6.77
CA ILE A 111 -3.60 -17.03 6.94
C ILE A 111 -3.31 -18.50 6.63
N ASP A 112 -2.48 -18.79 5.63
CA ASP A 112 -2.09 -20.14 5.29
C ASP A 112 -1.19 -20.82 6.32
N LEU A 113 -0.39 -20.02 7.05
CA LEU A 113 0.39 -20.44 8.23
C LEU A 113 -0.44 -20.51 9.52
N GLY A 114 -1.76 -20.30 9.46
CA GLY A 114 -2.66 -20.37 10.62
C GLY A 114 -2.76 -19.08 11.43
N LEU A 115 -2.33 -17.94 10.88
CA LEU A 115 -2.43 -16.61 11.48
C LEU A 115 -3.55 -15.80 10.81
N PRO A 116 -4.82 -15.94 11.24
CA PRO A 116 -5.93 -15.19 10.69
C PRO A 116 -5.84 -13.69 11.02
N ARG A 117 -6.59 -12.88 10.28
CA ARG A 117 -6.55 -11.41 10.34
C ARG A 117 -6.70 -10.80 11.74
N ASP A 118 -7.48 -11.45 12.60
CA ASP A 118 -7.74 -11.04 13.98
C ASP A 118 -6.69 -11.54 14.99
N SER A 119 -5.83 -12.49 14.61
CA SER A 119 -4.73 -13.03 15.44
C SER A 119 -3.55 -12.08 15.61
N ALA A 120 -3.62 -10.87 15.03
CA ALA A 120 -2.78 -9.74 15.38
C ALA A 120 -3.05 -9.27 16.82
N LYS A 121 -2.69 -10.13 17.78
CA LYS A 121 -2.38 -9.83 19.17
C LYS A 121 -0.83 -9.84 19.28
N GLY A 122 -0.30 -9.70 20.49
CA GLY A 122 1.15 -9.69 20.73
C GLY A 122 1.78 -11.09 20.58
N ILE A 123 2.70 -11.41 21.50
CA ILE A 123 3.31 -12.75 21.57
C ILE A 123 2.20 -13.77 21.85
N LEU A 124 2.02 -14.72 20.93
CA LEU A 124 1.08 -15.84 21.05
C LEU A 124 1.76 -17.04 21.70
N THR A 125 1.04 -17.81 22.52
CA THR A 125 1.55 -19.10 23.02
C THR A 125 1.42 -20.20 21.96
N SER A 126 2.10 -21.33 22.17
CA SER A 126 1.99 -22.51 21.30
C SER A 126 0.55 -23.01 21.21
N GLU A 127 -0.17 -23.02 22.33
CA GLU A 127 -1.57 -23.45 22.42
C GLU A 127 -2.51 -22.47 21.68
N GLU A 128 -2.24 -21.17 21.75
CA GLU A 128 -2.98 -20.15 20.98
C GLU A 128 -2.74 -20.32 19.48
N LEU A 129 -1.49 -20.54 19.05
CA LEU A 129 -1.15 -20.81 17.65
C LEU A 129 -1.85 -22.07 17.12
N GLU A 130 -1.85 -23.17 17.88
CA GLU A 130 -2.59 -24.37 17.52
C GLU A 130 -4.10 -24.15 17.42
N ALA A 131 -4.69 -23.38 18.35
CA ALA A 131 -6.11 -23.06 18.34
C ALA A 131 -6.48 -22.19 17.13
N LEU A 132 -5.61 -21.24 16.75
CA LEU A 132 -5.78 -20.39 15.58
C LEU A 132 -5.66 -21.18 14.27
N ALA A 133 -4.67 -22.07 14.17
CA ALA A 133 -4.44 -22.92 12.98
C ALA A 133 -5.60 -23.90 12.70
N LYS A 134 -6.40 -24.25 13.71
CA LYS A 134 -7.62 -25.09 13.58
C LYS A 134 -8.84 -24.31 13.07
N ARG A 135 -8.78 -22.98 12.97
CA ARG A 135 -9.90 -22.15 12.47
C ARG A 135 -10.02 -22.24 10.94
N PRO A 136 -11.23 -22.05 10.37
CA PRO A 136 -11.39 -21.90 8.93
C PRO A 136 -10.54 -20.75 8.39
N LYS A 137 -9.76 -21.02 7.34
CA LYS A 137 -8.99 -20.00 6.63
C LYS A 137 -9.93 -19.08 5.85
N VAL A 138 -9.91 -17.79 6.20
CA VAL A 138 -10.65 -16.74 5.49
C VAL A 138 -9.62 -15.89 4.74
N HIS A 139 -9.44 -16.17 3.46
CA HIS A 139 -8.48 -15.46 2.61
C HIS A 139 -8.99 -14.06 2.24
N GLU A 140 -8.08 -13.09 2.28
CA GLU A 140 -8.28 -11.73 1.79
C GLU A 140 -8.38 -11.75 0.25
N LYS A 141 -9.28 -10.92 -0.29
CA LYS A 141 -9.54 -10.80 -1.73
C LYS A 141 -9.21 -9.39 -2.19
N VAL A 142 -8.65 -9.28 -3.39
CA VAL A 142 -8.39 -8.01 -4.07
C VAL A 142 -9.74 -7.30 -4.33
N PRO A 143 -9.84 -5.97 -4.13
CA PRO A 143 -11.06 -5.25 -4.47
C PRO A 143 -11.23 -5.15 -5.99
N GLN A 144 -12.46 -5.34 -6.47
CA GLN A 144 -12.81 -5.43 -7.90
C GLN A 144 -12.21 -4.30 -8.76
N TRP A 145 -12.22 -3.06 -8.26
CA TRP A 145 -11.68 -1.90 -9.00
C TRP A 145 -10.17 -2.01 -9.32
N ALA A 146 -9.42 -2.77 -8.51
CA ALA A 146 -7.99 -3.01 -8.70
C ALA A 146 -7.74 -4.15 -9.72
N GLU A 147 -8.65 -5.13 -9.80
CA GLU A 147 -8.66 -6.14 -10.86
C GLU A 147 -8.97 -5.51 -12.22
N GLU A 148 -10.00 -4.65 -12.29
CA GLU A 148 -10.44 -3.95 -13.50
C GLU A 148 -9.50 -2.82 -13.95
N ALA A 149 -8.61 -2.34 -13.08
CA ALA A 149 -7.65 -1.29 -13.40
C ALA A 149 -6.72 -1.72 -14.55
N GLN A 150 -6.74 -0.98 -15.65
CA GLN A 150 -5.89 -1.26 -16.81
C GLN A 150 -4.41 -0.96 -16.51
N PRO A 151 -3.45 -1.67 -17.15
CA PRO A 151 -2.05 -1.28 -17.12
C PRO A 151 -1.81 0.06 -17.82
N LEU A 152 -0.68 0.70 -17.53
CA LEU A 152 -0.25 1.89 -18.27
C LEU A 152 0.08 1.54 -19.73
N GLU A 153 -0.28 2.44 -20.66
CA GLU A 153 0.07 2.33 -22.08
C GLU A 153 1.60 2.37 -22.29
N SER A 154 2.28 3.27 -21.55
CA SER A 154 3.74 3.39 -21.51
C SER A 154 4.29 2.83 -20.19
N PRO A 155 5.45 2.15 -20.19
CA PRO A 155 6.04 1.61 -18.97
C PRO A 155 6.49 2.73 -18.02
N LEU A 156 6.11 2.61 -16.75
CA LEU A 156 6.66 3.42 -15.67
C LEU A 156 7.84 2.69 -15.03
N TYR A 157 8.99 3.33 -14.90
CA TYR A 157 10.17 2.77 -14.25
C TYR A 157 10.41 3.42 -12.89
N LEU A 158 10.43 2.63 -11.82
CA LEU A 158 10.77 3.06 -10.47
C LEU A 158 12.17 2.50 -10.12
N PRO A 159 13.16 3.36 -9.87
CA PRO A 159 14.51 2.91 -9.52
C PRO A 159 14.60 2.50 -8.04
N THR A 160 15.33 1.41 -7.79
CA THR A 160 15.72 0.97 -6.43
C THR A 160 17.18 1.35 -6.15
N GLU A 161 17.47 1.81 -4.94
CA GLU A 161 18.79 2.23 -4.50
C GLU A 161 19.81 1.09 -4.63
N GLY A 162 20.94 1.36 -5.30
CA GLY A 162 21.99 0.37 -5.56
C GLY A 162 21.68 -0.68 -6.65
N LEU A 163 20.42 -0.87 -7.05
CA LEU A 163 20.02 -1.83 -8.10
C LEU A 163 19.65 -1.17 -9.44
N GLY A 164 19.16 0.07 -9.41
CA GLY A 164 18.62 0.74 -10.60
C GLY A 164 17.22 0.25 -10.94
N VAL A 165 16.93 0.05 -12.24
CA VAL A 165 15.64 -0.44 -12.72
C VAL A 165 15.75 -1.91 -13.16
N PRO A 166 14.71 -2.74 -13.00
CA PRO A 166 14.75 -4.14 -13.42
C PRO A 166 15.04 -4.27 -14.91
N GLN A 167 15.98 -5.14 -15.27
CA GLN A 167 16.34 -5.42 -16.66
C GLN A 167 15.52 -6.59 -17.26
N THR A 168 14.91 -7.40 -16.40
CA THR A 168 14.13 -8.58 -16.77
C THR A 168 12.79 -8.62 -16.04
N THR A 169 11.84 -9.40 -16.57
CA THR A 169 10.56 -9.67 -15.90
C THR A 169 10.72 -10.50 -14.63
N GLU A 170 11.82 -11.24 -14.53
CA GLU A 170 12.21 -12.09 -13.42
C GLU A 170 12.75 -11.28 -12.24
N ASP A 171 13.35 -10.12 -12.48
CA ASP A 171 13.82 -9.20 -11.44
C ASP A 171 12.71 -8.27 -10.89
N ALA A 172 11.68 -8.05 -11.71
CA ALA A 172 10.58 -7.15 -11.43
C ALA A 172 9.57 -7.72 -10.41
N ASP A 173 8.88 -6.83 -9.69
CA ASP A 173 7.74 -7.21 -8.85
C ASP A 173 6.55 -7.67 -9.72
N PRO A 174 6.02 -8.90 -9.52
CA PRO A 174 5.01 -9.47 -10.40
C PRO A 174 3.63 -8.82 -10.29
N PHE A 175 3.36 -8.01 -9.25
CA PHE A 175 2.10 -7.29 -9.09
C PHE A 175 2.16 -5.91 -9.76
N LEU A 176 3.29 -5.22 -9.62
CA LEU A 176 3.53 -3.92 -10.28
C LEU A 176 3.71 -4.11 -11.80
N LEU A 177 4.41 -5.17 -12.23
CA LEU A 177 4.61 -5.48 -13.64
C LEU A 177 3.28 -5.69 -14.39
N ARG A 178 2.26 -6.26 -13.74
CA ARG A 178 0.90 -6.41 -14.31
C ARG A 178 0.20 -5.08 -14.61
N LYS A 179 0.67 -3.98 -14.03
CA LYS A 179 0.18 -2.61 -14.30
C LYS A 179 1.14 -1.82 -15.20
N ASN A 180 2.12 -2.50 -15.81
CA ASN A 180 3.22 -1.92 -16.58
C ASN A 180 4.11 -0.97 -15.76
N VAL A 181 4.28 -1.28 -14.46
CA VAL A 181 5.22 -0.60 -13.56
C VAL A 181 6.41 -1.52 -13.27
N TRP A 182 7.59 -1.05 -13.61
CA TRP A 182 8.86 -1.75 -13.48
C TRP A 182 9.58 -1.28 -12.20
N VAL A 183 9.56 -2.12 -11.16
CA VAL A 183 10.29 -1.95 -9.90
C VAL A 183 10.82 -3.31 -9.46
N HIS A 184 11.94 -3.36 -8.73
CA HIS A 184 12.44 -4.64 -8.20
C HIS A 184 11.45 -5.27 -7.21
N LYS A 185 11.49 -6.61 -7.09
CA LYS A 185 10.61 -7.38 -6.20
C LYS A 185 10.50 -6.78 -4.80
N LEU A 186 9.27 -6.47 -4.38
CA LEU A 186 9.02 -5.80 -3.12
C LEU A 186 9.16 -6.77 -1.94
N HIS A 187 9.80 -6.31 -0.85
CA HIS A 187 9.93 -7.05 0.40
C HIS A 187 8.62 -7.04 1.23
N ILE A 188 7.56 -7.65 0.69
CA ILE A 188 6.18 -7.61 1.23
C ILE A 188 5.90 -8.62 2.34
N TYR A 189 6.76 -9.63 2.52
CA TYR A 189 6.53 -10.69 3.49
C TYR A 189 7.04 -10.31 4.88
N PHE A 190 6.24 -10.66 5.88
CA PHE A 190 6.66 -10.64 7.28
C PHE A 190 7.64 -11.80 7.52
N THR A 191 8.84 -11.45 7.97
CA THR A 191 9.96 -12.33 8.32
C THR A 191 10.59 -11.77 9.58
#